data_AF-A0ABD6BNP5-F1
#
_entry.id   AF-A0ABD6BNP5-F1
#
_cell.length_a   1.000
_cell.length_b   1.000
_cell.length_c   1.000
_cell.angle_alpha   90.00
_cell.angle_beta   90.00
_cell.angle_gamma   90.00
#
_symmetry.space_group_name_H-M   'P 1'
#
loop_
_entity.id
_entity.type
_entity.pdbx_description
1 polymer ?
#
loop_
_entity_poly.entity_id
_entity_poly.type
_entity_poly.pdbx_seq_one_letter_code
_entity_poly.pdbx_strand_id
1 'polypeptide(L)'
;MATESSRGLSDHIRGVTVTTLACLAGIAATVVSAMVIGIDPASMVTRDQLAVVAAFVVVQYPILYAVGVDISEFGLKDNLYVAFMTFALWFLSYTVVLSTGVTF
;
A
#
# COMPACT_ATOMS: atom_id res chain seq x y z
N MET A 1 -25.80 -11.01 -23.80
CA MET A 1 -26.26 -9.61 -23.70
C MET A 1 -25.10 -8.78 -23.18
N ALA A 2 -24.86 -7.64 -23.82
CA ALA A 2 -23.65 -6.84 -23.79
C ALA A 2 -23.51 -5.99 -22.52
N THR A 3 -22.31 -6.02 -21.92
CA THR A 3 -21.43 -4.86 -21.59
C THR A 3 -20.16 -5.40 -20.94
N GLU A 4 -19.20 -5.86 -21.74
CA GLU A 4 -17.81 -5.93 -21.31
C GLU A 4 -17.28 -4.49 -21.23
N SER A 5 -17.54 -3.82 -20.10
CA SER A 5 -16.91 -2.55 -19.75
C SER A 5 -15.79 -2.76 -18.74
N SER A 6 -15.10 -3.91 -18.78
CA SER A 6 -13.86 -4.08 -18.03
C SER A 6 -12.79 -3.24 -18.72
N ARG A 7 -12.32 -2.19 -18.06
CA ARG A 7 -11.07 -1.54 -18.47
C ARG A 7 -9.94 -2.58 -18.41
N GLY A 8 -9.45 -3.00 -19.57
CA GLY A 8 -8.05 -3.29 -19.90
C GLY A 8 -7.37 -4.55 -19.38
N LEU A 9 -7.76 -5.13 -18.24
CA LEU A 9 -6.99 -6.20 -17.59
C LEU A 9 -7.81 -7.46 -17.33
N SER A 10 -7.21 -8.64 -17.57
CA SER A 10 -7.80 -9.90 -17.15
C SER A 10 -7.81 -10.01 -15.62
N ASP A 11 -8.76 -10.76 -15.06
CA ASP A 11 -8.93 -10.91 -13.60
C ASP A 11 -7.64 -11.33 -12.89
N HIS A 12 -6.87 -12.23 -13.52
CA HIS A 12 -5.59 -12.66 -12.97
C HIS A 12 -4.59 -11.52 -12.89
N ILE A 13 -4.41 -10.77 -13.99
CA ILE A 13 -3.46 -9.66 -14.03
C ILE A 13 -3.92 -8.53 -13.09
N ARG A 14 -5.24 -8.28 -12.98
CA ARG A 14 -5.79 -7.33 -12.00
C ARG A 14 -5.37 -7.69 -10.58
N GLY A 15 -5.56 -8.95 -10.18
CA GLY A 15 -5.14 -9.41 -8.86
C GLY A 15 -3.64 -9.26 -8.60
N VAL A 16 -2.82 -9.63 -9.60
CA VAL A 16 -1.36 -9.47 -9.52
C VAL A 16 -0.98 -7.99 -9.38
N THR A 17 -1.52 -7.10 -10.22
CA THR A 17 -1.22 -5.66 -10.21
C THR A 17 -1.63 -4.99 -8.90
N VAL A 18 -2.81 -5.31 -8.36
CA VAL A 18 -3.26 -4.75 -7.07
C VAL A 18 -2.33 -5.18 -5.94
N THR A 19 -1.96 -6.47 -5.91
CA THR A 19 -1.07 -7.01 -4.87
C THR A 19 0.33 -6.42 -4.95
N THR A 20 0.92 -6.37 -6.16
CA THR A 20 2.25 -5.83 -6.36
C THR A 20 2.31 -4.35 -6.00
N LEU A 21 1.30 -3.56 -6.38
CA LEU A 21 1.26 -2.13 -6.04
C LEU A 21 1.09 -1.90 -4.54
N ALA A 22 0.19 -2.64 -3.88
CA ALA A 22 0.00 -2.55 -2.42
C ALA A 22 1.29 -2.89 -1.66
N CYS A 23 2.02 -3.92 -2.12
CA CYS A 23 3.33 -4.25 -1.58
C CYS A 23 4.35 -3.12 -1.84
N LEU A 24 4.52 -2.66 -3.08
CA LEU A 24 5.49 -1.59 -3.37
C LEU A 24 5.20 -0.32 -2.57
N ALA A 25 3.93 0.03 -2.37
CA ALA A 25 3.53 1.16 -1.56
C ALA A 25 3.84 0.96 -0.06
N GLY A 26 3.70 -0.26 0.47
CA GLY A 26 4.12 -0.58 1.83
C GLY A 26 5.63 -0.35 2.05
N ILE A 27 6.47 -0.80 1.10
CA ILE A 27 7.93 -0.56 1.14
C ILE A 27 8.24 0.94 1.04
N ALA A 28 7.59 1.65 0.12
CA ALA A 28 7.77 3.10 -0.02
C ALA A 28 7.37 3.84 1.26
N ALA A 29 6.27 3.44 1.91
CA ALA A 29 5.85 3.99 3.19
C ALA A 29 6.88 3.73 4.29
N THR A 30 7.59 2.60 4.27
CA THR A 30 8.65 2.30 5.25
C THR A 30 9.81 3.29 5.10
N VAL A 31 10.26 3.52 3.87
CA VAL A 31 11.33 4.49 3.58
C VAL A 31 10.91 5.89 4.01
N VAL A 32 9.70 6.33 3.65
CA VAL A 32 9.18 7.65 4.06
C VAL A 32 9.05 7.76 5.58
N SER A 33 8.56 6.72 6.26
CA SER A 33 8.43 6.72 7.72
C SER A 33 9.80 6.86 8.39
N ALA A 34 10.79 6.10 7.93
CA ALA A 34 12.14 6.15 8.48
C ALA A 34 12.82 7.52 8.26
N MET A 35 12.62 8.15 7.12
CA MET A 35 13.22 9.47 6.81
C MET A 35 12.53 10.62 7.55
N VAL A 36 11.19 10.60 7.66
CA VAL A 36 10.42 11.74 8.18
C VAL A 36 10.25 11.67 9.69
N ILE A 37 10.03 10.47 10.24
CA ILE A 37 9.71 10.26 11.66
C ILE A 37 10.94 9.76 12.42
N GLY A 38 11.87 9.09 11.73
CA GLY A 38 13.07 8.52 12.32
C GLY A 38 12.94 7.01 12.54
N ILE A 39 13.90 6.43 13.25
CA ILE A 39 14.08 4.98 13.44
C ILE A 39 14.15 4.61 14.93
N ASP A 40 13.53 5.41 15.80
CA ASP A 40 13.44 5.10 17.22
C ASP A 40 12.36 4.01 17.44
N PRO A 41 12.66 2.88 18.12
CA PRO A 41 11.64 1.90 18.50
C PRO A 41 10.43 2.48 19.23
N ALA A 42 10.60 3.59 19.97
CA ALA A 42 9.49 4.27 20.65
C ALA A 42 8.50 4.94 19.67
N SER A 43 8.91 5.16 18.42
CA SER A 43 8.07 5.77 17.39
C SER A 43 7.05 4.81 16.76
N MET A 44 7.17 3.49 17.02
CA MET A 44 6.39 2.47 16.32
C MET A 44 4.88 2.60 16.54
N VAL A 45 4.12 2.65 15.45
CA VAL A 45 2.63 2.77 15.45
C VAL A 45 2.13 4.05 16.13
N THR A 46 2.93 5.11 16.10
CA THR A 46 2.46 6.45 16.46
C THR A 46 1.44 6.98 15.45
N ARG A 47 0.65 7.98 15.86
CA ARG A 47 -0.35 8.62 14.99
C ARG A 47 0.24 9.10 13.67
N ASP A 48 1.46 9.64 13.71
CA ASP A 48 2.12 10.21 12.54
C ASP A 48 2.56 9.10 11.56
N GLN A 49 3.01 7.95 12.06
CA GLN A 49 3.32 6.78 11.22
C GLN A 49 2.08 6.21 10.55
N LEU A 50 0.98 6.08 11.30
CA LEU A 50 -0.30 5.63 10.74
C LEU A 50 -0.82 6.61 9.68
N ALA A 51 -0.57 7.92 9.85
CA ALA A 51 -0.93 8.92 8.86
C ALA A 51 -0.13 8.75 7.54
N VAL A 52 1.16 8.39 7.61
CA VAL A 52 1.97 8.08 6.42
C VAL A 52 1.38 6.88 5.68
N VAL A 53 1.10 5.78 6.38
CA VAL A 53 0.51 4.58 5.75
C VAL A 53 -0.84 4.89 5.14
N ALA A 54 -1.72 5.61 5.85
CA ALA A 54 -3.01 6.02 5.34
C ALA A 54 -2.90 6.88 4.08
N ALA A 55 -1.94 7.81 4.02
CA ALA A 55 -1.67 8.60 2.82
C ALA A 55 -1.26 7.72 1.65
N PHE A 56 -0.37 6.74 1.86
CA PHE A 56 0.02 5.79 0.82
C PHE A 56 -1.16 4.93 0.35
N VAL A 57 -2.05 4.48 1.23
CA VAL A 57 -3.27 3.75 0.85
C VAL A 57 -4.16 4.60 -0.04
N VAL A 58 -4.38 5.88 0.31
CA VAL A 58 -5.22 6.78 -0.50
C VAL A 58 -4.59 7.09 -1.87
N VAL A 59 -3.28 7.33 -1.91
CA VAL A 59 -2.54 7.64 -3.16
C VAL A 59 -2.48 6.44 -4.11
N GLN A 60 -2.62 5.20 -3.62
CA GLN A 60 -2.64 4.02 -4.50
C GLN A 60 -3.86 3.99 -5.44
N TYR A 61 -5.03 4.48 -5.02
CA TYR A 61 -6.24 4.45 -5.84
C TYR A 61 -6.13 5.19 -7.18
N PRO A 62 -5.64 6.46 -7.23
CA PRO A 62 -5.42 7.12 -8.52
C PRO A 62 -4.34 6.44 -9.36
N ILE A 63 -3.33 5.81 -8.74
CA ILE A 63 -2.30 5.05 -9.47
C ILE A 63 -2.91 3.78 -10.09
N LEU A 64 -3.70 3.01 -9.33
CA LEU A 64 -4.41 1.83 -9.82
C LEU A 64 -5.32 2.19 -11.00
N TYR A 65 -6.07 3.28 -10.87
CA TYR A 65 -6.90 3.79 -11.95
C TYR A 65 -6.07 4.15 -13.20
N ALA A 66 -4.95 4.85 -13.03
CA ALA A 66 -4.08 5.23 -14.14
C ALA A 66 -3.44 4.03 -14.86
N VAL A 67 -3.18 2.93 -14.15
CA VAL A 67 -2.64 1.68 -14.72
C VAL A 67 -3.74 0.82 -15.37
N GLY A 68 -5.00 1.27 -15.32
CA GLY A 68 -6.13 0.61 -16.00
C GLY A 68 -6.92 -0.36 -15.11
N VAL A 69 -6.69 -0.38 -13.80
CA VAL A 69 -7.52 -1.14 -12.86
C VAL A 69 -8.85 -0.42 -12.67
N ASP A 70 -9.96 -1.11 -12.89
CA ASP A 70 -11.27 -0.55 -12.58
C ASP A 70 -11.51 -0.51 -11.07
N ILE A 71 -11.25 0.66 -10.48
CA ILE A 71 -11.50 0.93 -9.06
C ILE A 71 -13.00 1.17 -8.76
N SER A 72 -13.85 1.38 -9.77
CA SER A 72 -15.28 1.63 -9.55
C SER A 72 -16.03 0.37 -9.13
N GLU A 73 -15.47 -0.81 -9.45
CA GLU A 73 -15.99 -2.11 -9.03
C GLU A 73 -15.44 -2.57 -7.67
N PHE A 74 -14.57 -1.80 -7.01
CA PHE A 74 -13.96 -2.22 -5.75
C PHE A 74 -15.00 -2.32 -4.64
N GLY A 75 -15.18 -3.53 -4.14
CA GLY A 75 -16.00 -3.77 -2.96
C GLY A 75 -15.24 -3.46 -1.66
N LEU A 76 -15.93 -3.63 -0.52
CA LEU A 76 -15.32 -3.52 0.80
C LEU A 76 -14.12 -4.46 0.98
N LYS A 77 -14.22 -5.68 0.44
CA LYS A 77 -13.15 -6.69 0.49
C LYS A 77 -11.88 -6.21 -0.21
N ASP A 78 -12.00 -5.61 -1.38
CA ASP A 78 -10.85 -5.17 -2.18
C ASP A 78 -10.16 -3.98 -1.51
N ASN A 79 -10.94 -3.05 -0.97
CA ASN A 79 -10.43 -1.91 -0.23
C ASN A 79 -9.72 -2.34 1.07
N LEU A 80 -10.31 -3.29 1.80
CA LEU A 80 -9.69 -3.88 2.99
C LEU A 80 -8.38 -4.58 2.63
N TYR A 81 -8.35 -5.32 1.51
CA TYR A 81 -7.16 -6.00 1.04
C TYR A 81 -6.02 -5.03 0.76
N VAL A 82 -6.27 -3.96 -0.02
CA VAL A 82 -5.26 -2.94 -0.33
C VAL A 82 -4.71 -2.28 0.94
N ALA A 83 -5.60 -1.85 1.84
CA ALA A 83 -5.21 -1.22 3.09
C ALA A 83 -4.41 -2.18 3.99
N PHE A 84 -4.89 -3.41 4.16
CA PHE A 84 -4.25 -4.42 5.00
C PHE A 84 -2.88 -4.83 4.45
N MET A 85 -2.77 -5.08 3.13
CA MET A 85 -1.51 -5.49 2.52
C MET A 85 -0.45 -4.39 2.59
N THR A 86 -0.85 -3.13 2.34
CA THR A 86 0.05 -1.97 2.48
C THR A 86 0.54 -1.86 3.93
N PHE A 87 -0.37 -1.95 4.90
CA PHE A 87 -0.04 -1.88 6.32
C PHE A 87 0.87 -3.02 6.76
N ALA A 88 0.54 -4.26 6.38
CA ALA A 88 1.29 -5.45 6.79
C ALA A 88 2.74 -5.39 6.28
N LEU A 89 2.93 -5.02 5.02
CA LEU A 89 4.29 -4.96 4.48
C LEU A 89 5.07 -3.77 5.05
N TRP A 90 4.43 -2.61 5.20
CA TRP A 90 5.04 -1.47 5.90
C TRP A 90 5.49 -1.86 7.32
N PHE A 91 4.61 -2.49 8.09
CA PHE A 91 4.86 -2.88 9.48
C PHE A 91 6.02 -3.86 9.59
N LEU A 92 6.03 -4.90 8.75
CA LEU A 92 7.10 -5.90 8.74
C LEU A 92 8.44 -5.28 8.34
N SER A 93 8.48 -4.51 7.25
CA SER A 93 9.72 -3.90 6.78
C SER A 93 10.24 -2.84 7.75
N TYR A 94 9.36 -2.03 8.35
CA TYR A 94 9.74 -1.04 9.34
C TYR A 94 10.25 -1.70 10.62
N THR A 95 9.62 -2.80 11.07
CA THR A 95 10.12 -3.60 12.20
C THR A 95 11.54 -4.13 11.94
N VAL A 96 11.83 -4.58 10.72
CA VAL A 96 13.18 -5.02 10.34
C VAL A 96 14.18 -3.87 10.38
N VAL A 97 13.83 -2.69 9.85
CA VAL A 97 14.68 -1.49 9.92
C VAL A 97 15.01 -1.14 11.38
N LEU A 98 13.99 -1.11 12.25
CA LEU A 98 14.16 -0.83 13.68
C LEU A 98 15.02 -1.90 14.37
N SER A 99 14.84 -3.18 14.02
CA SER A 99 15.56 -4.29 14.65
C SER A 99 17.03 -4.39 14.22
N THR A 100 17.33 -3.93 13.00
CA THR A 100 18.68 -3.97 12.44
C THR A 100 19.50 -2.71 12.72
N GLY A 101 18.87 -1.62 13.17
CA GLY A 101 19.57 -0.37 13.51
C GLY A 101 20.12 0.37 12.29
N VAL A 102 19.53 0.16 11.10
CA VAL A 102 19.92 0.86 9.87
C VAL A 102 19.72 2.36 10.01
N THR A 103 20.71 3.14 9.59
CA THR A 103 20.67 4.62 9.53
C THR A 103 20.61 5.09 8.07
N PHE A 104 19.86 6.18 7.81
CA PHE A 104 19.66 6.78 6.48
C PHE A 104 20.38 8.11 6.35
#